data_AF-A0A0N4YYK5-F1
#
_entry.id   AF-A0A0N4YYK5-F1
#
_cell.length_a   1.000
_cell.length_b   1.000
_cell.length_c   1.000
_cell.angle_alpha   90.00
_cell.angle_beta   90.00
_cell.angle_gamma   90.00
#
_symmetry.space_group_name_H-M   'P 1'
#
loop_
_entity.id
_entity.type
_entity.pdbx_description
1 polymer ?
#
loop_
_entity_poly.entity_id
_entity_poly.type
_entity_poly.pdbx_seq_one_letter_code
_entity_poly.pdbx_strand_id
1 'polypeptide(L)'
;MTSGKEEAETTLVDYFVVAGYDPEVGLVIDTTCDDCAWEEENGITLSSKDQRPPLQRAFIAKILHHFPQRRAGAPFSDEVLSLCMPKGLRFFTEKDVPLDVSLHTFANIREDGSRINGTVITYYERFFSSHNVLSILKSPHKPDHCARFVVLKNGVTSNQ
;
A
#
# COMPACT_ATOMS: atom_id res chain seq x y z
N MET A 1 12.15 -13.89 -42.60
CA MET A 1 12.44 -13.54 -41.19
C MET A 1 11.13 -13.63 -40.44
N THR A 2 10.93 -14.71 -39.70
CA THR A 2 9.70 -14.97 -38.95
C THR A 2 9.67 -14.05 -37.74
N SER A 3 8.82 -13.02 -37.77
CA SER A 3 8.51 -12.18 -36.61
C SER A 3 7.80 -13.07 -35.59
N GLY A 4 8.56 -13.55 -34.59
CA GLY A 4 8.00 -14.27 -33.46
C GLY A 4 7.19 -13.29 -32.63
N LYS A 5 5.86 -13.32 -32.77
CA LYS A 5 4.98 -12.80 -31.72
C LYS A 5 5.25 -13.68 -30.49
N GLU A 6 5.86 -13.11 -29.45
CA GLU A 6 5.75 -13.67 -28.10
C GLU A 6 4.24 -13.76 -27.80
N GLU A 7 3.69 -14.98 -27.81
CA GLU A 7 2.40 -15.23 -27.18
C GLU A 7 2.59 -14.88 -25.70
N ALA A 8 2.03 -13.75 -25.28
CA ALA A 8 1.96 -13.43 -23.87
C ALA A 8 1.17 -14.55 -23.19
N GLU A 9 1.83 -15.34 -22.34
CA GLU A 9 1.20 -16.40 -21.56
C GLU A 9 -0.03 -15.83 -20.84
N THR A 10 -1.21 -16.38 -21.14
CA THR A 10 -2.48 -15.94 -20.56
C THR A 10 -2.62 -16.52 -19.16
N THR A 11 -2.12 -15.79 -18.17
CA THR A 11 -2.26 -16.15 -16.76
C THR A 11 -3.49 -15.48 -16.15
N LEU A 12 -4.16 -16.17 -15.21
CA LEU A 12 -5.27 -15.59 -14.45
C LEU A 12 -4.88 -14.31 -13.67
N VAL A 13 -3.63 -14.25 -13.22
CA VAL A 13 -3.05 -13.15 -12.44
C VAL A 13 -1.66 -12.84 -13.01
N ASP A 14 -1.38 -11.57 -13.30
CA ASP A 14 -0.09 -11.14 -13.82
C ASP A 14 1.01 -11.26 -12.76
N TYR A 15 0.71 -10.74 -11.58
CA TYR A 15 1.58 -10.83 -10.42
C TYR A 15 0.77 -10.69 -9.13
N PHE A 16 1.36 -11.16 -8.04
CA PHE A 16 0.95 -10.83 -6.70
C PHE A 16 2.10 -10.17 -5.93
N VAL A 17 1.76 -9.16 -5.15
CA VAL A 17 2.71 -8.37 -4.35
C VAL A 17 2.28 -8.37 -2.91
N VAL A 18 3.24 -8.56 -2.00
CA VAL A 18 3.08 -8.34 -0.57
C VAL A 18 3.79 -7.04 -0.22
N ALA A 19 3.07 -6.11 0.39
CA ALA A 19 3.62 -4.82 0.79
C ALA A 19 3.19 -4.42 2.20
N GLY A 20 4.01 -3.62 2.87
CA GLY A 20 3.81 -3.22 4.26
C GLY A 20 5.01 -2.46 4.82
N TYR A 21 5.20 -2.56 6.14
CA TYR A 21 6.36 -1.98 6.83
C TYR A 21 7.64 -2.78 6.53
N ASP A 22 8.71 -2.06 6.14
CA ASP A 22 10.04 -2.61 5.96
C ASP A 22 10.97 -2.15 7.11
N PRO A 23 11.48 -3.07 7.95
CA PRO A 23 12.34 -2.72 9.07
C PRO A 23 13.72 -2.19 8.67
N GLU A 24 14.22 -2.53 7.48
CA GLU A 24 15.53 -2.08 7.00
C GLU A 24 15.47 -0.64 6.50
N VAL A 25 14.38 -0.27 5.84
CA VAL A 25 14.15 1.08 5.31
C VAL A 25 13.63 2.03 6.39
N GLY A 26 12.82 1.53 7.32
CA GLY A 26 12.19 2.35 8.36
C GLY A 26 10.93 3.08 7.87
N LEU A 27 10.46 4.04 8.67
CA LEU A 27 9.22 4.77 8.40
C LEU A 27 9.47 6.08 7.68
N VAL A 28 8.73 6.27 6.59
CA VAL A 28 8.68 7.54 5.85
C VAL A 28 7.25 8.04 5.90
N ILE A 29 7.05 9.28 6.36
CA ILE A 29 5.71 9.90 6.43
C ILE A 29 5.20 10.09 4.99
N ASP A 30 3.97 9.65 4.75
CA ASP A 30 3.29 9.90 3.49
C ASP A 30 2.60 11.26 3.54
N THR A 31 3.23 12.26 2.93
CA THR A 31 2.68 13.63 2.83
C THR A 31 1.64 13.76 1.73
N THR A 32 1.46 12.75 0.88
CA THR A 32 0.50 12.75 -0.24
C THR A 32 -0.85 12.16 0.17
N CYS A 33 -0.85 11.28 1.17
CA CYS A 33 -2.09 10.76 1.76
C CYS A 33 -2.89 11.91 2.41
N ASP A 34 -4.09 12.12 1.90
CA ASP A 34 -5.00 13.22 2.26
C ASP A 34 -6.21 12.73 3.07
N ASP A 35 -6.08 11.59 3.77
CA ASP A 35 -7.14 11.07 4.65
C ASP A 35 -7.39 12.09 5.79
N CYS A 36 -8.33 13.00 5.50
CA CYS A 36 -8.87 14.06 6.32
C CYS A 36 -10.16 13.53 6.93
N ALA A 37 -10.05 12.60 7.88
CA ALA A 37 -11.15 12.18 8.73
C ALA A 37 -10.79 12.44 10.19
N TRP A 38 -10.41 13.69 10.48
CA TRP A 38 -10.65 14.29 11.78
C TRP A 38 -11.81 15.22 11.55
N GLU A 39 -13.02 14.82 11.96
CA GLU A 39 -14.05 15.83 12.18
C GLU A 39 -13.51 16.79 13.23
N GLU A 40 -13.48 18.07 12.86
CA GLU A 40 -12.91 19.14 13.66
C GLU A 40 -13.75 19.33 14.92
N GLU A 41 -13.51 18.56 15.98
CA GLU A 41 -14.18 18.82 17.26
C GLU A 41 -13.68 20.13 17.90
N ASN A 42 -12.56 20.71 17.45
CA ASN A 42 -11.95 21.88 18.10
C ASN A 42 -11.44 23.01 17.19
N GLY A 43 -11.78 23.05 15.90
CA GLY A 43 -11.53 24.23 15.05
C GLY A 43 -10.08 24.73 14.95
N ILE A 44 -9.09 23.89 15.27
CA ILE A 44 -7.68 24.19 15.05
C ILE A 44 -7.29 23.49 13.74
N THR A 45 -7.18 24.27 12.67
CA THR A 45 -6.51 23.86 11.44
C THR A 45 -5.06 23.51 11.77
N LEU A 46 -4.79 22.24 12.03
CA LEU A 46 -3.43 21.77 12.23
C LEU A 46 -2.72 21.80 10.87
N SER A 47 -2.19 22.98 10.54
CA SER A 47 -1.65 23.40 9.25
C SER A 47 -0.41 22.62 8.79
N SER A 48 -0.06 21.49 9.42
CA SER A 48 1.03 20.62 8.98
C SER A 48 0.75 19.15 9.28
N LYS A 49 0.81 18.29 8.25
CA LYS A 49 0.64 16.83 8.36
C LYS A 49 1.62 16.21 9.39
N ASP A 50 2.75 16.87 9.63
CA ASP A 50 3.77 16.49 10.60
C ASP A 50 3.35 16.64 12.07
N GLN A 51 2.35 17.48 12.38
CA GLN A 51 1.90 17.69 13.76
C GLN A 51 0.82 16.70 14.22
N ARG A 52 0.28 15.87 13.31
CA ARG A 52 -0.72 14.85 13.69
C ARG A 52 -0.11 13.84 14.68
N PRO A 53 -0.88 13.31 15.65
CA PRO A 53 -0.42 12.21 16.48
C PRO A 53 0.09 11.03 15.64
N PRO A 54 1.15 10.32 16.06
CA PRO A 54 1.86 9.42 15.15
C PRO A 54 1.07 8.18 14.72
N LEU A 55 0.15 7.67 15.55
CA LEU A 55 -0.80 6.61 15.19
C LEU A 55 -1.86 7.06 14.17
N GLN A 56 -1.99 8.38 13.96
CA GLN A 56 -2.95 9.00 13.06
C GLN A 56 -2.27 9.48 11.77
N ARG A 57 -0.98 9.20 11.60
CA ARG A 57 -0.24 9.49 10.36
C ARG A 57 -0.30 8.30 9.41
N ALA A 58 -0.21 8.63 8.13
CA ALA A 58 0.03 7.68 7.06
C ALA A 58 1.55 7.61 6.79
N PHE A 59 2.02 6.40 6.50
CA PHE A 59 3.40 6.13 6.11
C PHE A 59 3.44 5.49 4.72
N ILE A 60 4.57 5.63 4.04
CA ILE A 60 4.79 5.02 2.74
C ILE A 60 5.05 3.52 2.95
N ALA A 61 4.20 2.68 2.38
CA ALA A 61 4.42 1.23 2.35
C ALA A 61 5.57 0.86 1.42
N LYS A 62 6.15 -0.32 1.62
CA LYS A 62 7.19 -0.89 0.75
C LYS A 62 6.78 -2.26 0.25
N ILE A 63 7.20 -2.57 -0.96
CA ILE A 63 7.06 -3.92 -1.54
C ILE A 63 8.05 -4.82 -0.82
N LEU A 64 7.52 -5.83 -0.13
CA LEU A 64 8.31 -6.81 0.62
C LEU A 64 8.58 -8.04 -0.24
N HIS A 65 7.57 -8.47 -1.01
CA HIS A 65 7.71 -9.58 -1.94
C HIS A 65 6.92 -9.35 -3.23
N HIS A 66 7.46 -9.81 -4.35
CA HIS A 66 6.84 -9.72 -5.67
C HIS A 66 6.96 -11.06 -6.40
N PHE A 67 5.84 -11.55 -6.93
CA PHE A 67 5.77 -12.85 -7.58
C PHE A 67 4.90 -12.82 -8.85
N PRO A 68 5.34 -13.44 -9.96
CA PRO A 68 6.68 -13.98 -10.18
C PRO A 68 7.73 -12.85 -10.15
N GLN A 69 8.95 -13.15 -9.75
CA GLN A 69 9.98 -12.14 -9.44
C GLN A 69 10.33 -11.26 -10.66
N ARG A 70 10.18 -11.79 -11.87
CA ARG A 70 10.24 -11.04 -13.13
C ARG A 70 9.19 -11.59 -14.09
N ARG A 71 8.41 -10.70 -14.69
CA ARG A 71 7.60 -10.98 -15.88
C ARG A 71 7.96 -9.97 -16.95
N ALA A 72 8.34 -10.43 -18.13
CA ALA A 72 8.62 -9.55 -19.26
C ALA A 72 7.36 -8.73 -19.59
N GLY A 73 7.52 -7.42 -19.82
CA GLY A 73 6.44 -6.52 -20.23
C GLY A 73 5.47 -6.02 -19.14
N ALA A 74 5.62 -6.44 -17.87
CA ALA A 74 4.70 -6.04 -16.80
C ALA A 74 5.41 -5.75 -15.46
N PRO A 75 6.30 -4.74 -15.38
CA PRO A 75 6.92 -4.34 -14.12
C PRO A 75 5.88 -3.76 -13.15
N PHE A 76 6.11 -3.94 -11.85
CA PHE A 76 5.35 -3.24 -10.81
C PHE A 76 5.78 -1.77 -10.77
N SER A 77 4.83 -0.84 -10.77
CA SER A 77 5.10 0.60 -10.60
C SER A 77 4.67 1.09 -9.23
N ASP A 78 5.40 2.05 -8.67
CA ASP A 78 5.06 2.67 -7.38
C ASP A 78 3.68 3.36 -7.40
N GLU A 79 3.20 3.77 -8.58
CA GLU A 79 1.84 4.29 -8.79
C GLU A 79 0.76 3.25 -8.43
N VAL A 80 1.03 1.96 -8.64
CA VAL A 80 0.09 0.91 -8.24
C VAL A 80 0.05 0.80 -6.72
N LEU A 81 1.16 1.05 -6.04
CA LEU A 81 1.25 0.95 -4.58
C LEU A 81 0.33 1.95 -3.87
N SER A 82 0.23 3.19 -4.38
CA SER A 82 -0.66 4.21 -3.80
C SER A 82 -2.15 3.84 -3.97
N LEU A 83 -2.52 3.23 -5.09
CA LEU A 83 -3.87 2.68 -5.31
C LEU A 83 -4.18 1.50 -4.40
N CYS A 84 -3.14 0.78 -3.99
CA CYS A 84 -3.29 -0.35 -3.08
C CYS A 84 -3.44 0.07 -1.63
N MET A 85 -3.08 1.29 -1.27
CA MET A 85 -3.20 1.76 0.09
C MET A 85 -3.62 3.23 0.10
N PRO A 86 -4.89 3.53 -0.25
CA PRO A 86 -5.35 4.91 -0.38
C PRO A 86 -5.30 5.70 0.94
N LYS A 87 -5.26 4.99 2.08
CA LYS A 87 -5.13 5.57 3.43
C LYS A 87 -3.70 5.53 3.99
N GLY A 88 -2.75 5.13 3.16
CA GLY A 88 -1.36 4.88 3.55
C GLY A 88 -1.19 3.78 4.61
N LEU A 89 0.06 3.49 4.93
CA LEU A 89 0.43 2.51 5.95
C LEU A 89 0.14 3.10 7.32
N ARG A 90 -0.61 2.37 8.16
CA ARG A 90 -1.04 2.84 9.49
C ARG A 90 -0.67 1.86 10.58
N PHE A 91 -0.50 2.42 11.76
CA PHE A 91 -0.13 1.71 12.98
C PHE A 91 -1.28 1.78 13.97
N PHE A 92 -1.54 0.66 14.63
CA PHE A 92 -2.61 0.52 15.60
C PHE A 92 -2.07 -0.07 16.90
N THR A 93 -2.78 0.26 17.98
CA THR A 93 -2.62 -0.47 19.24
C THR A 93 -3.49 -1.73 19.21
N GLU A 94 -3.20 -2.69 20.08
CA GLU A 94 -3.99 -3.92 20.27
C GLU A 94 -5.48 -3.63 20.49
N LYS A 95 -5.81 -2.48 21.08
CA LYS A 95 -7.18 -2.09 21.40
C LYS A 95 -7.93 -1.51 20.20
N ASP A 96 -7.20 -0.88 19.28
CA ASP A 96 -7.75 -0.09 18.19
C ASP A 96 -7.57 -0.75 16.82
N VAL A 97 -6.87 -1.88 16.76
CA VAL A 97 -6.62 -2.59 15.50
C VAL A 97 -7.95 -3.07 14.91
N PRO A 98 -8.23 -2.79 13.63
CA PRO A 98 -9.43 -3.31 12.99
C PRO A 98 -9.36 -4.84 12.92
N LEU A 99 -10.42 -5.50 13.38
CA LEU A 99 -10.53 -6.96 13.40
C LEU A 99 -10.84 -7.52 12.01
N ASP A 100 -11.49 -6.73 11.17
CA ASP A 100 -11.90 -7.15 9.83
C ASP A 100 -10.80 -6.88 8.79
N VAL A 101 -10.62 -7.85 7.90
CA VAL A 101 -9.80 -7.70 6.70
C VAL A 101 -10.52 -6.77 5.73
N SER A 102 -9.81 -5.78 5.20
CA SER A 102 -10.36 -4.87 4.19
C SER A 102 -10.07 -5.41 2.78
N LEU A 103 -11.10 -5.44 1.94
CA LEU A 103 -10.99 -5.80 0.53
C LEU A 103 -11.41 -4.60 -0.31
N HIS A 104 -10.55 -4.19 -1.26
CA HIS A 104 -10.94 -3.22 -2.28
C HIS A 104 -10.36 -3.57 -3.64
N THR A 105 -10.97 -3.04 -4.69
CA THR A 105 -10.52 -3.20 -6.06
C THR A 105 -10.22 -1.84 -6.67
N PHE A 106 -9.34 -1.81 -7.66
CA PHE A 106 -9.04 -0.60 -8.42
C PHE A 106 -8.85 -0.92 -9.90
N ALA A 107 -9.00 0.10 -10.74
CA ALA A 107 -8.62 0.07 -12.13
C ALA A 107 -7.74 1.28 -12.42
N ASN A 108 -6.53 1.04 -12.95
CA ASN A 108 -5.64 2.08 -13.47
C ASN A 108 -5.70 2.01 -15.00
N ILE A 109 -6.19 3.10 -15.62
CA ILE A 109 -6.24 3.27 -17.07
C ILE A 109 -5.13 4.23 -17.43
N ARG A 110 -4.18 3.76 -18.26
CA ARG A 110 -3.06 4.55 -18.74
C ARG A 110 -3.46 5.37 -19.96
N GLU A 111 -2.64 6.37 -20.29
CA GLU A 111 -2.85 7.25 -21.45
C GLU A 111 -2.88 6.49 -22.79
N ASP A 112 -2.16 5.36 -22.88
CA ASP A 112 -2.16 4.47 -24.05
C ASP A 112 -3.42 3.59 -24.17
N GLY A 113 -4.40 3.78 -23.27
CA GLY A 113 -5.64 3.00 -23.20
C GLY A 113 -5.49 1.64 -22.51
N SER A 114 -4.27 1.25 -22.12
CA SER A 114 -4.06 0.01 -21.37
C SER A 114 -4.69 0.08 -19.98
N ARG A 115 -5.23 -1.05 -19.53
CA ARG A 115 -5.94 -1.15 -18.25
C ARG A 115 -5.29 -2.18 -17.34
N ILE A 116 -5.04 -1.76 -16.11
CA ILE A 116 -4.62 -2.62 -15.01
C ILE A 116 -5.76 -2.71 -14.01
N ASN A 117 -6.20 -3.93 -13.71
CA ASN A 117 -7.11 -4.17 -12.60
C ASN A 117 -6.34 -4.75 -11.43
N GLY A 118 -6.67 -4.31 -10.23
CA GLY A 118 -6.11 -4.83 -9.00
C GLY A 118 -7.18 -5.17 -7.99
N THR A 119 -6.93 -6.22 -7.22
CA THR A 119 -7.67 -6.55 -6.00
C THR A 119 -6.70 -6.54 -4.85
N VAL A 120 -7.08 -5.89 -3.76
CA VAL A 120 -6.21 -5.66 -2.61
C VAL A 120 -6.89 -6.16 -1.37
N ILE A 121 -6.12 -6.94 -0.60
CA ILE A 121 -6.53 -7.47 0.69
C ILE A 121 -5.60 -6.84 1.71
N THR A 122 -6.16 -6.03 2.62
CA THR A 122 -5.43 -5.40 3.72
C THR A 122 -5.80 -6.10 5.02
N TYR A 123 -4.80 -6.61 5.72
CA TYR A 123 -4.91 -7.19 7.04
C TYR A 123 -3.90 -6.52 7.99
N TYR A 124 -4.10 -6.70 9.29
CA TYR A 124 -3.22 -6.12 10.29
C TYR A 124 -2.41 -7.25 10.93
N GLU A 125 -1.10 -7.10 10.92
CA GLU A 125 -0.20 -8.05 11.56
C GLU A 125 0.45 -7.43 12.78
N ARG A 126 0.74 -8.28 13.77
CA ARG A 126 1.53 -7.86 14.91
C ARG A 126 2.97 -7.65 14.45
N PHE A 127 3.52 -6.46 14.68
CA PHE A 127 4.92 -6.19 14.40
C PHE A 127 5.71 -6.19 15.70
N PHE A 128 6.90 -6.79 15.67
CA PHE A 128 7.82 -6.73 16.80
C PHE A 128 8.60 -5.43 16.70
N SER A 129 8.41 -4.57 17.70
CA SER A 129 8.89 -3.20 17.67
C SER A 129 10.42 -3.13 17.47
N SER A 130 10.85 -2.65 16.31
CA SER A 130 12.22 -2.22 16.09
C SER A 130 12.42 -0.84 16.70
N HIS A 131 13.61 -0.54 17.21
CA HIS A 131 13.93 0.74 17.87
C HIS A 131 13.60 1.96 17.00
N ASN A 132 13.64 1.80 15.68
CA ASN A 132 13.35 2.85 14.70
C ASN A 132 11.85 3.21 14.61
N VAL A 133 10.94 2.26 14.84
CA VAL A 133 9.49 2.56 14.78
C VAL A 133 9.06 3.38 15.99
N LEU A 134 9.52 3.00 17.19
CA LEU A 134 9.15 3.70 18.42
C LEU A 134 9.71 5.12 18.48
N SER A 135 10.92 5.33 17.95
CA SER A 135 11.56 6.65 17.94
C SER A 135 10.85 7.63 17.00
N ILE A 136 10.34 7.15 15.87
CA ILE A 136 9.57 7.94 14.91
C ILE A 136 8.15 8.16 15.40
N LEU A 137 7.53 7.12 15.95
CA LEU A 137 6.14 7.17 16.37
C LEU A 137 5.92 7.91 17.69
N LYS A 138 6.94 8.36 18.45
CA LYS A 138 6.85 9.23 19.66
C LYS A 138 5.48 9.22 20.39
N SER A 139 4.89 8.04 20.58
CA SER A 139 3.49 7.89 20.95
C SER A 139 3.44 7.43 22.39
N PRO A 140 2.56 8.00 23.23
CA PRO A 140 2.39 7.53 24.60
C PRO A 140 1.91 6.07 24.64
N HIS A 141 1.22 5.62 23.58
CA HIS A 141 0.80 4.24 23.40
C HIS A 141 1.75 3.52 22.45
N LYS A 142 2.23 2.33 22.87
CA LYS A 142 3.08 1.49 22.05
C LYS A 142 2.23 0.87 20.92
N PRO A 143 2.52 1.18 19.65
CA PRO A 143 1.92 0.45 18.55
C PRO A 143 2.50 -0.96 18.52
N ASP A 144 1.65 -1.91 18.20
CA ASP A 144 1.97 -3.33 18.13
C ASP A 144 1.38 -3.98 16.89
N HIS A 145 0.48 -3.30 16.16
CA HIS A 145 -0.04 -3.76 14.87
C HIS A 145 0.26 -2.77 13.74
N CYS A 146 0.59 -3.30 12.57
CA CYS A 146 0.81 -2.53 11.35
C CYS A 146 0.00 -3.14 10.19
N ALA A 147 -0.52 -2.29 9.31
CA ALA A 147 -1.21 -2.76 8.12
C ALA A 147 -0.24 -3.47 7.17
N ARG A 148 -0.64 -4.62 6.63
CA ARG A 148 0.02 -5.31 5.53
C ARG A 148 -1.02 -5.61 4.48
N PHE A 149 -0.61 -5.59 3.22
CA PHE A 149 -1.54 -5.85 2.14
C PHE A 149 -0.93 -6.73 1.07
N VAL A 150 -1.84 -7.47 0.43
CA VAL A 150 -1.58 -8.30 -0.73
C VAL A 150 -2.32 -7.70 -1.90
N VAL A 151 -1.59 -7.48 -3.00
CA VAL A 151 -2.12 -6.98 -4.26
C VAL A 151 -2.14 -8.13 -5.25
N LEU A 152 -3.29 -8.40 -5.83
CA LEU A 152 -3.47 -9.29 -6.97
C LEU A 152 -3.70 -8.40 -8.19
N LYS A 153 -2.74 -8.36 -9.12
CA LYS A 153 -2.90 -7.63 -10.38
C LYS A 153 -3.37 -8.57 -11.48
N ASN A 154 -4.48 -8.21 -12.12
CA ASN A 154 -4.98 -8.84 -13.32
C ASN A 154 -4.85 -7.86 -14.49
N GLY A 155 -3.99 -8.18 -15.45
CA GLY A 155 -3.87 -7.43 -16.70
C GLY A 155 -4.95 -7.87 -17.67
N VAL A 156 -5.71 -6.90 -18.20
CA VAL A 156 -6.38 -7.07 -19.49
C VAL A 156 -5.71 -6.09 -20.43
N THR A 157 -4.69 -6.55 -21.14
CA THR A 157 -4.18 -5.86 -22.33
C THR A 157 -5.10 -6.21 -23.47
N SER A 158 -6.19 -5.46 -23.66
CA SER A 158 -6.99 -5.54 -24.88
C SER A 158 -6.92 -4.22 -25.62
N ASN A 159 -6.03 -4.16 -26.61
CA ASN A 159 -6.33 -3.39 -27.81
C ASN A 159 -7.05 -4.35 -28.76
N GLN A 160 -8.37 -4.23 -28.82
CA GLN A 160 -9.09 -4.54 -30.06
C GLN A 160 -9.21 -3.25 -30.85
#